data_AF-A0AB36Y0Y1-F1
#
_entry.id   AF-A0AB36Y0Y1-F1
#
_cell.length_a   1.000
_cell.length_b   1.000
_cell.length_c   1.000
_cell.angle_alpha   90.00
_cell.angle_beta   90.00
_cell.angle_gamma   90.00
#
_symmetry.space_group_name_H-M   'P 1'
#
loop_
_entity.id
_entity.type
_entity.pdbx_description
1 polymer ?
#
loop_
_entity_poly.entity_id
_entity_poly.type
_entity_poly.pdbx_seq_one_letter_code
_entity_poly.pdbx_strand_id
1 'polypeptide(L)'
;MLDTEGRARNEKLIRNAFGELMKDVCTSIPGHVLTFDPLTQRAQVQIGILRVDVNDATFTIPPIVEVPVHFPGGDFAIEYQIDEGCEGDILFSQRCIDGWVQSGGVATNPRGRFHNMQDAMFLPGFRSQPNVLPDFQNNGVRMRNRAGTQFVWLRNDNSISMDNGAARFNVLADGTTLMQNGAGSFQLQADGTFLINGLKITPDGDVITADGISLNKHRTSGVTGGNQISGVPVI
;
A
#
# COMPACT_ATOMS: atom_id res chain seq x y z
N MET A 1 -5.94 55.94 30.60
CA MET A 1 -6.04 55.76 29.14
C MET A 1 -4.68 55.54 28.49
N LEU A 2 -3.67 56.39 28.76
CA LEU A 2 -2.32 56.25 28.17
C LEU A 2 -1.57 54.94 28.52
N ASP A 3 -1.74 54.39 29.73
CA ASP A 3 -1.12 53.11 30.13
C ASP A 3 -1.75 51.91 29.39
N THR A 4 -3.05 51.97 29.10
CA THR A 4 -3.78 50.90 28.41
C THR A 4 -3.38 50.81 26.93
N GLU A 5 -3.13 51.95 26.27
CA GLU A 5 -2.67 52.02 24.87
C GLU A 5 -1.21 51.55 24.71
N GLY A 6 -0.33 51.89 25.65
CA GLY A 6 1.06 51.42 25.67
C GLY A 6 1.15 49.90 25.83
N ARG A 7 0.33 49.32 26.72
CA ARG A 7 0.23 47.86 26.89
C ARG A 7 -0.29 47.16 25.63
N ALA A 8 -1.33 47.70 25.01
CA ALA A 8 -1.90 47.15 23.77
C ALA A 8 -0.89 47.18 22.59
N ARG A 9 -0.09 48.25 22.49
CA ARG A 9 0.98 48.36 21.47
C ARG A 9 2.09 47.33 21.71
N ASN A 10 2.54 47.16 22.95
CA ASN A 10 3.58 46.19 23.29
C ASN A 10 3.10 44.75 23.07
N GLU A 11 1.84 44.46 23.42
CA GLU A 11 1.23 43.16 23.15
C GLU A 11 1.19 42.85 21.65
N LYS A 12 0.79 43.82 20.83
CA LYS A 12 0.78 43.66 19.36
C LYS A 12 2.19 43.43 18.80
N LEU A 13 3.19 44.13 19.31
CA LEU A 13 4.59 43.93 18.90
C LEU A 13 5.09 42.52 19.25
N ILE A 14 4.83 42.05 20.47
CA ILE A 14 5.24 40.70 20.92
C ILE A 14 4.53 39.62 20.10
N ARG A 15 3.21 39.75 19.89
CA ARG A 15 2.45 38.78 19.07
C ARG A 15 2.95 38.73 17.64
N ASN A 16 3.24 39.87 17.01
CA ASN A 16 3.77 39.91 15.66
C ASN A 16 5.17 39.32 15.59
N ALA A 17 6.07 39.69 16.50
CA ALA A 17 7.43 39.15 16.55
C ALA A 17 7.42 37.62 16.75
N PHE A 18 6.57 37.12 17.65
CA PHE A 18 6.40 35.68 17.86
C PHE A 18 5.83 35.00 16.61
N GLY A 19 4.83 35.61 15.96
CA GLY A 19 4.26 35.13 14.71
C GLY A 19 5.30 35.00 13.59
N GLU A 20 6.19 35.99 13.44
CA GLU A 20 7.27 35.93 12.45
C GLU A 20 8.30 34.84 12.77
N LEU A 21 8.72 34.72 14.04
CA LEU A 21 9.65 33.65 14.45
C LEU A 21 9.05 32.26 14.21
N MET A 22 7.75 32.10 14.44
CA MET A 22 7.05 30.83 14.20
C MET A 22 6.98 30.43 12.73
N LYS A 23 7.09 31.37 11.77
CA LYS A 23 7.14 31.03 10.34
C LYS A 23 8.37 30.20 9.98
N ASP A 24 9.47 30.38 10.72
CA ASP A 24 10.74 29.69 10.48
C ASP A 24 10.85 28.35 11.23
N VAL A 25 9.86 28.03 12.07
CA VAL A 25 9.78 26.73 12.74
C VAL A 25 9.11 25.72 11.82
N CYS A 26 9.90 24.95 11.07
CA CYS A 26 9.38 23.87 10.23
C CYS A 26 8.93 22.68 11.10
N THR A 27 7.70 22.20 10.87
CA THR A 27 7.09 21.07 11.61
C THR A 27 6.69 19.96 10.66
N SER A 28 5.64 20.17 9.88
CA SER A 28 5.31 19.35 8.71
C SER A 28 4.59 20.17 7.65
N ILE A 29 4.65 19.70 6.40
CA ILE A 29 3.98 20.37 5.28
C ILE A 29 3.72 19.35 4.15
N PRO A 30 2.55 19.37 3.49
CA PRO A 30 2.30 18.46 2.37
C PRO A 30 3.17 18.80 1.17
N GLY A 31 3.51 17.76 0.41
CA GLY A 31 4.30 17.88 -0.79
C GLY A 31 4.25 16.63 -1.65
N HIS A 32 5.12 16.59 -2.65
CA HIS A 32 5.25 15.46 -3.55
C HIS A 32 6.71 15.19 -3.92
N VAL A 33 6.98 13.97 -4.34
CA VAL A 33 8.29 13.53 -4.84
C VAL A 33 8.50 14.04 -6.27
N LEU A 34 9.68 14.58 -6.55
CA LEU A 34 10.17 14.88 -7.89
C LEU A 34 11.01 13.72 -8.43
N THR A 35 11.95 13.23 -7.63
CA THR A 35 12.83 12.10 -7.98
C THR A 35 13.08 11.23 -6.76
N PHE A 36 13.35 9.94 -6.98
CA PHE A 36 13.64 8.97 -5.94
C PHE A 36 14.81 8.07 -6.36
N ASP A 37 15.79 7.91 -5.49
CA ASP A 37 16.90 6.97 -5.64
C ASP A 37 16.62 5.70 -4.81
N PRO A 38 16.37 4.54 -5.45
CA PRO A 38 16.07 3.30 -4.74
C PRO A 38 17.27 2.71 -3.99
N LEU A 39 18.50 3.07 -4.36
CA LEU A 39 19.70 2.54 -3.69
C LEU A 39 19.92 3.21 -2.33
N THR A 40 19.74 4.53 -2.28
CA THR A 40 19.92 5.32 -1.05
C THR A 40 18.62 5.54 -0.28
N GLN A 41 17.47 5.21 -0.89
CA GLN A 41 16.12 5.45 -0.36
C GLN A 41 15.86 6.94 -0.06
N ARG A 42 16.44 7.82 -0.89
CA ARG A 42 16.34 9.27 -0.78
C ARG A 42 15.52 9.84 -1.92
N ALA A 43 14.75 10.88 -1.60
CA ALA A 43 13.95 11.61 -2.56
C ALA A 43 14.38 13.08 -2.66
N GLN A 44 14.13 13.65 -3.82
CA GLN A 44 13.94 15.08 -3.96
C GLN A 44 12.44 15.37 -3.83
N VAL A 45 12.07 16.26 -2.91
CA VAL A 45 10.66 16.59 -2.64
C VAL A 45 10.38 18.07 -2.86
N GLN A 46 9.18 18.36 -3.33
CA GLN A 46 8.67 19.71 -3.54
C GLN A 46 7.52 19.98 -2.57
N ILE A 47 7.62 21.08 -1.84
CA ILE A 47 6.54 21.58 -0.99
C ILE A 47 5.37 22.02 -1.88
N GLY A 48 4.16 21.57 -1.53
CA GLY A 48 2.93 21.83 -2.30
C GLY A 48 2.24 23.16 -1.95
N ILE A 49 2.79 23.94 -1.01
CA ILE A 49 2.22 25.20 -0.51
C ILE A 49 3.17 26.35 -0.83
N LEU A 50 2.64 27.44 -1.37
CA LEU A 50 3.40 28.67 -1.63
C LEU A 50 3.74 29.38 -0.31
N ARG A 51 4.95 29.94 -0.21
CA ARG A 51 5.31 30.89 0.85
C ARG A 51 4.86 32.28 0.43
N VAL A 52 4.55 33.12 1.42
CA VAL A 52 4.25 34.55 1.24
C VAL A 52 5.35 35.33 1.97
N ASP A 53 5.95 36.31 1.30
CA ASP A 53 6.95 37.18 1.91
C ASP A 53 6.29 38.34 2.70
N VAL A 54 7.11 39.26 3.22
CA VAL A 54 6.63 40.44 3.97
C VAL A 54 5.91 41.48 3.11
N ASN A 55 5.99 41.36 1.78
CA ASN A 55 5.38 42.25 0.79
C ASN A 55 4.17 41.59 0.10
N ASP A 56 3.63 40.50 0.66
CA ASP A 56 2.56 39.68 0.08
C ASP A 56 2.90 39.02 -1.27
N ALA A 57 4.18 38.94 -1.62
CA ALA A 57 4.63 38.22 -2.80
C ALA A 57 4.68 36.71 -2.52
N THR A 58 3.99 35.94 -3.36
CA THR A 58 3.99 34.48 -3.28
C THR A 58 5.15 33.88 -4.05
N PHE A 59 5.83 32.89 -3.49
CA PHE A 59 6.89 32.16 -4.18
C PHE A 59 6.89 30.68 -3.82
N THR A 60 7.40 29.88 -4.76
CA THR A 60 7.62 28.44 -4.56
C THR A 60 8.94 28.23 -3.84
N ILE A 61 8.92 27.40 -2.81
CA ILE A 61 10.12 27.01 -2.09
C ILE A 61 10.93 26.06 -3.00
N PRO A 62 12.27 26.22 -3.12
CA PRO A 62 13.10 25.29 -3.87
C PRO A 62 12.95 23.84 -3.38
N PRO A 63 13.11 22.85 -4.27
CA PRO A 63 13.06 21.45 -3.86
C PRO A 63 14.07 21.11 -2.77
N ILE A 64 13.67 20.24 -1.85
CA ILE A 64 14.53 19.71 -0.80
C ILE A 64 15.12 18.39 -1.32
N VAL A 65 16.43 18.23 -1.26
CA VAL A 65 17.17 17.07 -1.77
C VAL A 65 17.58 16.14 -0.64
N GLU A 66 17.98 14.91 -0.97
CA GLU A 66 18.53 13.94 -0.02
C GLU A 66 17.57 13.57 1.13
N VAL A 67 16.25 13.68 0.90
CA VAL A 67 15.23 13.47 1.92
C VAL A 67 14.99 11.97 2.11
N PRO A 68 15.25 11.39 3.30
CA PRO A 68 14.94 9.98 3.55
C PRO A 68 13.44 9.71 3.43
N VAL A 69 13.08 8.65 2.70
CA VAL A 69 11.69 8.21 2.58
C VAL A 69 11.39 7.16 3.66
N HIS A 70 10.28 7.37 4.38
CA HIS A 70 9.81 6.40 5.36
C HIS A 70 9.30 5.14 4.67
N PHE A 71 9.75 3.98 5.14
CA PHE A 71 9.18 2.65 4.87
C PHE A 71 8.93 1.96 6.22
N PRO A 72 7.70 1.50 6.52
CA PRO A 72 7.41 0.90 7.81
C PRO A 72 8.05 -0.49 7.89
N GLY A 73 8.77 -0.75 8.99
CA GLY A 73 9.38 -2.06 9.25
C GLY A 73 10.70 -2.03 10.03
N GLY A 74 11.34 -3.19 10.05
CA GLY A 74 12.65 -3.49 10.63
C GLY A 74 13.20 -4.74 9.95
N ASP A 75 13.30 -5.86 10.69
CA ASP A 75 13.67 -7.17 10.11
C ASP A 75 12.69 -7.64 9.01
N PHE A 76 11.43 -7.20 9.11
CA PHE A 76 10.42 -7.30 8.05
C PHE A 76 9.99 -5.88 7.69
N ALA A 77 9.90 -5.58 6.40
CA ALA A 77 9.54 -4.26 5.88
C ALA A 77 8.42 -4.35 4.84
N ILE A 78 7.66 -3.26 4.74
CA ILE A 78 6.72 -3.05 3.63
C ILE A 78 7.32 -2.01 2.70
N GLU A 79 7.65 -2.46 1.50
CA GLU A 79 8.13 -1.60 0.42
C GLU A 79 6.96 -1.17 -0.45
N TYR A 80 7.02 0.06 -0.95
CA TYR A 80 6.08 0.58 -1.92
C TYR A 80 6.83 1.38 -3.00
N GLN A 81 6.32 1.31 -4.22
CA GLN A 81 6.86 2.05 -5.36
C GLN A 81 6.67 3.57 -5.14
N ILE A 82 7.76 4.32 -5.29
CA ILE A 82 7.78 5.78 -5.24
C ILE A 82 8.09 6.30 -6.64
N ASP A 83 7.09 6.91 -7.27
CA ASP A 83 7.22 7.56 -8.58
C ASP A 83 7.14 9.09 -8.42
N GLU A 84 7.52 9.82 -9.48
CA GLU A 84 7.27 11.26 -9.58
C GLU A 84 5.79 11.58 -9.33
N GLY A 85 5.55 12.62 -8.53
CA GLY A 85 4.21 13.02 -8.10
C GLY A 85 3.63 12.17 -6.97
N CYS A 86 4.39 11.26 -6.36
CA CYS A 86 3.98 10.58 -5.13
C CYS A 86 3.76 11.62 -4.02
N GLU A 87 2.52 11.77 -3.57
CA GLU A 87 2.14 12.72 -2.52
C GLU A 87 2.33 12.15 -1.12
N GLY A 88 2.63 13.04 -0.18
CA GLY A 88 2.86 12.69 1.21
C GLY A 88 3.05 13.91 2.09
N ASP A 89 3.44 13.64 3.34
CA ASP A 89 3.79 14.67 4.30
C ASP A 89 5.31 14.79 4.40
N ILE A 90 5.82 16.02 4.34
CA ILE A 90 7.23 16.34 4.56
C ILE A 90 7.37 16.74 6.03
N LEU A 91 8.02 15.88 6.81
CA LEU A 91 8.23 16.05 8.24
C LEU A 91 9.59 16.67 8.49
N PHE A 92 9.69 17.62 9.41
CA PHE A 92 10.95 18.26 9.76
C PHE A 92 11.40 17.86 11.16
N SER A 93 12.66 17.44 11.28
CA SER A 93 13.24 17.07 12.55
C SER A 93 13.50 18.31 13.43
N GLN A 94 13.35 18.13 14.74
CA GLN A 94 13.76 19.13 15.73
C GLN A 94 15.26 19.45 15.68
N ARG A 95 16.09 18.55 15.14
CA ARG A 95 17.55 18.62 15.11
C ARG A 95 18.10 18.24 13.75
N CYS A 96 19.33 18.69 13.48
CA CYS A 96 20.06 18.25 12.31
C CYS A 96 20.13 16.73 12.23
N ILE A 97 19.70 16.16 11.10
CA ILE A 97 19.70 14.71 10.87
C ILE A 97 20.87 14.23 10.02
N ASP A 98 21.62 15.13 9.38
CA ASP A 98 22.71 14.81 8.44
C ASP A 98 23.67 13.73 8.98
N GLY A 99 24.08 13.88 10.25
CA GLY A 99 24.98 12.92 10.90
C GLY A 99 24.37 11.54 11.04
N TRP A 100 23.10 11.45 11.45
CA TRP A 100 22.39 10.18 11.60
C TRP A 100 22.12 9.52 10.26
N VAL A 101 21.71 10.31 9.27
CA VAL A 101 21.47 9.86 7.89
C VAL A 101 22.73 9.25 7.26
N GLN A 102 23.93 9.70 7.65
CA GLN A 102 25.20 9.16 7.15
C GLN A 102 25.74 7.97 7.95
N SER A 103 25.62 8.01 9.27
CA SER A 103 26.34 7.07 10.17
C SER A 103 25.46 6.09 10.93
N GLY A 104 24.14 6.31 10.96
CA GLY A 104 23.22 5.59 11.83
C GLY A 104 23.58 5.75 13.31
N GLY A 105 22.96 4.93 14.16
CA GLY A 105 23.27 4.88 15.60
C GLY A 105 23.18 6.23 16.31
N VAL A 106 24.06 6.45 17.29
CA VAL A 106 24.21 7.75 17.96
C VAL A 106 25.18 8.60 17.15
N ALA A 107 24.66 9.63 16.48
CA ALA A 107 25.44 10.52 15.64
C ALA A 107 25.70 11.88 16.29
N THR A 108 26.85 12.49 15.98
CA THR A 108 27.13 13.88 16.34
C THR A 108 26.17 14.80 15.61
N ASN A 109 25.74 15.88 16.26
CA ASN A 109 25.00 16.93 15.60
C ASN A 109 25.99 17.87 14.87
N PRO A 110 26.13 17.79 13.53
CA PRO A 110 27.17 18.54 12.82
C PRO A 110 26.82 20.02 12.67
N ARG A 111 25.55 20.40 12.86
CA ARG A 111 25.04 21.76 12.62
C ARG A 111 24.01 22.11 13.68
N GLY A 112 24.14 23.27 14.33
CA GLY A 112 23.18 23.77 15.33
C GLY A 112 21.79 24.15 14.80
N ARG A 113 21.28 23.48 13.75
CA ARG A 113 19.94 23.69 13.18
C ARG A 113 18.86 23.16 14.12
N PHE A 114 17.72 23.86 14.12
CA PHE A 114 16.49 23.51 14.81
C PHE A 114 15.35 23.69 13.82
N HIS A 115 14.46 22.69 13.69
CA HIS A 115 13.23 22.81 12.89
C HIS A 115 13.49 23.37 11.49
N ASN A 116 14.58 22.92 10.84
CA ASN A 116 15.02 23.48 9.58
C ASN A 116 14.51 22.65 8.41
N MET A 117 14.24 23.33 7.29
CA MET A 117 13.72 22.71 6.08
C MET A 117 14.65 21.66 5.44
N GLN A 118 15.95 21.73 5.71
CA GLN A 118 16.93 20.75 5.23
C GLN A 118 16.95 19.47 6.06
N ASP A 119 16.33 19.48 7.24
CA ASP A 119 16.24 18.32 8.14
C ASP A 119 14.92 17.58 7.92
N ALA A 120 14.60 17.35 6.64
CA ALA A 120 13.33 16.79 6.19
C ALA A 120 13.36 15.26 6.11
N MET A 121 12.20 14.65 6.30
CA MET A 121 11.89 13.25 6.03
C MET A 121 10.56 13.20 5.28
N PHE A 122 10.34 12.18 4.44
CA PHE A 122 9.12 12.08 3.64
C PHE A 122 8.28 10.87 4.06
N LEU A 123 7.01 11.11 4.39
CA LEU A 123 6.02 10.09 4.71
C LEU A 123 5.01 9.97 3.56
N PRO A 124 5.13 8.98 2.67
CA PRO A 124 4.23 8.83 1.53
C PRO A 124 2.83 8.39 1.97
N GLY A 125 1.80 8.85 1.25
CA GLY A 125 0.45 8.30 1.33
C GLY A 125 -0.66 9.29 1.67
N PHE A 126 -0.35 10.48 2.20
CA PHE A 126 -1.32 11.58 2.23
C PHE A 126 -1.58 12.05 0.81
N ARG A 127 -2.84 12.31 0.47
CA ARG A 127 -3.26 12.60 -0.91
C ARG A 127 -4.15 13.83 -0.96
N SER A 128 -3.95 14.65 -1.98
CA SER A 128 -4.83 15.75 -2.35
C SER A 128 -6.11 15.22 -2.99
N GLN A 129 -7.14 16.08 -3.04
CA GLN A 129 -8.44 15.70 -3.62
C GLN A 129 -8.36 15.22 -5.09
N PRO A 130 -7.53 15.82 -5.97
CA PRO A 130 -7.35 15.31 -7.34
C PRO A 130 -6.66 13.94 -7.42
N ASN A 131 -5.88 13.58 -6.39
CA ASN A 131 -5.04 12.38 -6.37
C ASN A 131 -5.58 11.26 -5.47
N VAL A 132 -6.86 11.36 -5.05
CA VAL A 132 -7.53 10.29 -4.31
C VAL A 132 -7.39 8.95 -5.03
N LEU A 133 -7.38 7.88 -4.25
CA LEU A 133 -7.30 6.54 -4.76
C LEU A 133 -8.55 6.22 -5.60
N PRO A 134 -8.42 5.91 -6.91
CA PRO A 134 -9.57 5.51 -7.72
C PRO A 134 -10.10 4.16 -7.23
N ASP A 135 -11.39 3.94 -7.40
CA ASP A 135 -12.09 2.70 -7.01
C ASP A 135 -11.79 2.26 -5.57
N PHE A 136 -11.70 3.24 -4.65
CA PHE A 136 -11.56 2.95 -3.22
C PHE A 136 -12.79 2.20 -2.69
N GLN A 137 -12.55 1.23 -1.83
CA GLN A 137 -13.57 0.34 -1.29
C GLN A 137 -13.41 0.31 0.24
N ASN A 138 -14.47 0.64 0.97
CA ASN A 138 -14.44 0.82 2.42
C ASN A 138 -14.99 -0.40 3.18
N ASN A 139 -14.42 -1.58 2.93
CA ASN A 139 -14.94 -2.86 3.42
C ASN A 139 -13.81 -3.88 3.68
N GLY A 140 -12.72 -3.43 4.29
CA GLY A 140 -11.64 -4.31 4.77
C GLY A 140 -10.25 -3.78 4.48
N VAL A 141 -9.25 -4.65 4.60
CA VAL A 141 -7.83 -4.34 4.35
C VAL A 141 -7.44 -4.83 2.98
N ARG A 142 -6.98 -3.91 2.11
CA ARG A 142 -6.63 -4.22 0.73
C ARG A 142 -5.26 -3.65 0.37
N MET A 143 -4.33 -4.54 0.03
CA MET A 143 -3.05 -4.19 -0.61
C MET A 143 -3.26 -4.26 -2.11
N ARG A 144 -2.98 -3.17 -2.85
CA ARG A 144 -3.31 -3.08 -4.27
C ARG A 144 -2.43 -2.11 -5.04
N ASN A 145 -2.41 -2.27 -6.36
CA ASN A 145 -1.92 -1.23 -7.26
C ASN A 145 -2.88 -0.02 -7.31
N ARG A 146 -2.41 1.10 -7.88
CA ARG A 146 -3.20 2.36 -7.95
C ARG A 146 -4.55 2.17 -8.65
N ALA A 147 -4.60 1.40 -9.73
CA ALA A 147 -5.82 1.11 -10.48
C ALA A 147 -6.78 0.14 -9.78
N GLY A 148 -6.35 -0.58 -8.75
CA GLY A 148 -7.17 -1.59 -8.07
C GLY A 148 -7.42 -2.86 -8.88
N THR A 149 -6.63 -3.13 -9.92
CA THR A 149 -6.73 -4.34 -10.77
C THR A 149 -5.90 -5.49 -10.26
N GLN A 150 -4.85 -5.21 -9.47
CA GLN A 150 -4.03 -6.21 -8.79
C GLN A 150 -4.11 -5.99 -7.29
N PHE A 151 -4.44 -7.01 -6.52
CA PHE A 151 -4.63 -6.88 -5.08
C PHE A 151 -4.60 -8.20 -4.30
N VAL A 152 -4.40 -8.05 -2.99
CA VAL A 152 -4.78 -9.01 -1.93
C VAL A 152 -5.72 -8.28 -0.98
N TRP A 153 -6.86 -8.89 -0.64
CA TRP A 153 -7.94 -8.25 0.08
C TRP A 153 -8.57 -9.16 1.12
N LEU A 154 -8.54 -8.72 2.38
CA LEU A 154 -9.31 -9.28 3.47
C LEU A 154 -10.55 -8.40 3.67
N ARG A 155 -11.74 -8.92 3.37
CA ARG A 155 -12.99 -8.16 3.43
C ARG A 155 -13.66 -8.25 4.80
N ASN A 156 -14.56 -7.31 5.07
CA ASN A 156 -15.36 -7.27 6.31
C ASN A 156 -16.52 -8.29 6.32
N ASP A 157 -16.74 -9.02 5.23
CA ASP A 157 -17.72 -10.11 5.12
C ASP A 157 -17.08 -11.50 5.31
N ASN A 158 -15.84 -11.55 5.81
CA ASN A 158 -15.00 -12.75 5.96
C ASN A 158 -14.51 -13.38 4.64
N SER A 159 -14.79 -12.80 3.49
CA SER A 159 -14.18 -13.24 2.24
C SER A 159 -12.73 -12.73 2.09
N ILE A 160 -11.89 -13.52 1.43
CA ILE A 160 -10.51 -13.19 1.10
C ILE A 160 -10.33 -13.34 -0.41
N SER A 161 -9.71 -12.35 -1.06
CA SER A 161 -9.46 -12.38 -2.50
C SER A 161 -8.05 -11.97 -2.85
N MET A 162 -7.48 -12.64 -3.84
CA MET A 162 -6.24 -12.27 -4.52
C MET A 162 -6.51 -12.25 -6.02
N ASP A 163 -6.12 -11.17 -6.70
CA ASP A 163 -6.35 -10.97 -8.13
C ASP A 163 -5.14 -10.25 -8.74
N ASN A 164 -4.72 -10.65 -9.94
CA ASN A 164 -3.71 -9.95 -10.73
C ASN A 164 -4.20 -9.56 -12.14
N GLY A 165 -5.50 -9.66 -12.40
CA GLY A 165 -6.14 -9.44 -13.69
C GLY A 165 -6.19 -10.66 -14.60
N ALA A 166 -5.29 -11.64 -14.42
CA ALA A 166 -5.23 -12.87 -15.23
C ALA A 166 -5.70 -14.12 -14.47
N ALA A 167 -5.38 -14.18 -13.17
CA ALA A 167 -5.73 -15.26 -12.28
C ALA A 167 -6.27 -14.72 -10.95
N ARG A 168 -7.13 -15.52 -10.33
CA ARG A 168 -7.83 -15.17 -9.10
C ARG A 168 -7.79 -16.33 -8.12
N PHE A 169 -7.62 -16.00 -6.85
CA PHE A 169 -7.82 -16.93 -5.75
C PHE A 169 -8.78 -16.30 -4.74
N ASN A 170 -9.86 -17.00 -4.41
CA ASN A 170 -10.89 -16.51 -3.50
C ASN A 170 -11.19 -17.55 -2.41
N VAL A 171 -11.37 -17.07 -1.19
CA VAL A 171 -12.05 -17.76 -0.10
C VAL A 171 -13.34 -17.00 0.17
N LEU A 172 -14.48 -17.65 -0.01
CA LEU A 172 -15.78 -17.06 0.21
C LEU A 172 -16.20 -17.22 1.68
N ALA A 173 -17.17 -16.41 2.11
CA ALA A 173 -17.65 -16.40 3.49
C ALA A 173 -18.28 -17.75 3.93
N ASP A 174 -18.75 -18.55 2.98
CA ASP A 174 -19.32 -19.88 3.22
C ASP A 174 -18.26 -21.00 3.33
N GLY A 175 -16.97 -20.68 3.19
CA GLY A 175 -15.87 -21.63 3.19
C GLY A 175 -15.49 -22.19 1.82
N THR A 176 -16.22 -21.83 0.76
CA THR A 176 -15.84 -22.19 -0.62
C THR A 176 -14.51 -21.54 -0.99
N THR A 177 -13.59 -22.32 -1.57
CA THR A 177 -12.34 -21.79 -2.13
C THR A 177 -12.33 -21.97 -3.65
N LEU A 178 -11.83 -20.97 -4.37
CA LEU A 178 -11.83 -20.94 -5.84
C LEU A 178 -10.52 -20.37 -6.36
N MET A 179 -9.82 -21.14 -7.18
CA MET A 179 -8.72 -20.68 -8.04
C MET A 179 -9.19 -20.71 -9.48
N GLN A 180 -9.00 -19.64 -10.24
CA GLN A 180 -9.40 -19.60 -11.64
C GLN A 180 -8.54 -18.67 -12.50
N ASN A 181 -8.46 -18.98 -13.78
CA ASN A 181 -7.99 -18.10 -14.84
C ASN A 181 -8.95 -18.20 -16.04
N GLY A 182 -8.67 -17.49 -17.14
CA GLY A 182 -9.53 -17.50 -18.33
C GLY A 182 -9.72 -18.88 -19.00
N ALA A 183 -8.90 -19.89 -18.68
CA ALA A 183 -8.93 -21.21 -19.31
C ALA A 183 -9.43 -22.32 -18.37
N GLY A 184 -9.41 -22.12 -17.06
CA GLY A 184 -9.78 -23.18 -16.13
C GLY A 184 -9.97 -22.73 -14.69
N SER A 185 -10.48 -23.66 -13.87
CA SER A 185 -10.78 -23.47 -12.46
C SER A 185 -10.53 -24.71 -11.62
N PHE A 186 -10.22 -24.47 -10.36
CA PHE A 186 -10.20 -25.44 -9.27
C PHE A 186 -11.04 -24.86 -8.12
N GLN A 187 -12.03 -25.59 -7.65
CA GLN A 187 -12.94 -25.14 -6.59
C GLN A 187 -13.11 -26.22 -5.54
N LEU A 188 -12.95 -25.88 -4.26
CA LEU A 188 -13.47 -26.66 -3.14
C LEU A 188 -14.76 -25.99 -2.69
N GLN A 189 -15.88 -26.68 -2.84
CA GLN A 189 -17.18 -26.22 -2.39
C GLN A 189 -17.33 -26.41 -0.88
N ALA A 190 -18.23 -25.64 -0.27
CA ALA A 190 -18.53 -25.73 1.16
C ALA A 190 -19.00 -27.14 1.60
N ASP A 191 -19.55 -27.96 0.69
CA ASP A 191 -19.96 -29.34 0.96
C ASP A 191 -18.82 -30.36 0.93
N GLY A 192 -17.58 -29.93 0.64
CA GLY A 192 -16.40 -30.78 0.52
C GLY A 192 -16.13 -31.30 -0.90
N THR A 193 -16.99 -30.98 -1.87
CA THR A 193 -16.79 -31.38 -3.28
C THR A 193 -15.66 -30.57 -3.91
N PHE A 194 -14.75 -31.24 -4.61
CA PHE A 194 -13.79 -30.58 -5.51
C PHE A 194 -14.33 -30.55 -6.95
N LEU A 195 -14.22 -29.41 -7.62
CA LEU A 195 -14.51 -29.23 -9.04
C LEU A 195 -13.27 -28.73 -9.78
N ILE A 196 -12.94 -29.35 -10.91
CA ILE A 196 -11.73 -29.08 -11.70
C ILE A 196 -12.10 -29.11 -13.19
N ASN A 197 -12.32 -27.96 -13.81
CA ASN A 197 -12.70 -27.87 -15.23
C ASN A 197 -13.88 -28.79 -15.63
N GLY A 198 -14.85 -28.99 -14.74
CA GLY A 198 -16.00 -29.89 -14.93
C GLY A 198 -15.83 -31.29 -14.34
N LEU A 199 -14.60 -31.78 -14.12
CA LEU A 199 -14.36 -32.97 -13.31
C LEU A 199 -14.79 -32.71 -11.87
N LYS A 200 -15.44 -33.68 -11.24
CA LYS A 200 -15.92 -33.60 -9.85
C LYS A 200 -15.29 -34.71 -9.01
N ILE A 201 -14.70 -34.36 -7.86
CA ILE A 201 -14.35 -35.31 -6.81
C ILE A 201 -15.31 -35.09 -5.66
N THR A 202 -16.09 -36.12 -5.35
CA THR A 202 -17.05 -36.11 -4.25
C THR A 202 -16.34 -36.15 -2.88
N PRO A 203 -17.01 -35.74 -1.78
CA PRO A 203 -16.41 -35.79 -0.44
C PRO A 203 -16.00 -37.20 0.00
N ASP A 204 -16.63 -38.25 -0.53
CA ASP A 204 -16.31 -39.66 -0.29
C ASP A 204 -15.23 -40.22 -1.25
N GLY A 205 -14.69 -39.40 -2.15
CA GLY A 205 -13.54 -39.73 -2.99
C GLY A 205 -13.86 -40.36 -4.34
N ASP A 206 -15.13 -40.45 -4.76
CA ASP A 206 -15.48 -40.83 -6.14
C ASP A 206 -15.09 -39.71 -7.12
N VAL A 207 -14.41 -40.10 -8.19
CA VAL A 207 -14.00 -39.20 -9.28
C VAL A 207 -14.99 -39.35 -10.41
N ILE A 208 -15.68 -38.27 -10.74
CA ILE A 208 -16.69 -38.18 -11.79
C ILE A 208 -16.13 -37.27 -12.88
N THR A 209 -16.00 -37.80 -14.10
CA THR A 209 -15.52 -37.01 -15.25
C THR A 209 -16.48 -35.87 -15.58
N ALA A 210 -16.05 -34.91 -16.41
CA ALA A 210 -16.92 -33.82 -16.88
C ALA A 210 -18.17 -34.34 -17.63
N ASP A 211 -18.09 -35.53 -18.22
CA ASP A 211 -19.20 -36.20 -18.91
C ASP A 211 -20.09 -37.03 -17.95
N GLY A 212 -19.83 -37.00 -16.64
CA GLY A 212 -20.63 -37.68 -15.62
C GLY A 212 -20.26 -39.16 -15.38
N ILE A 213 -19.13 -39.65 -15.91
CA ILE A 213 -18.69 -41.03 -15.69
C ILE A 213 -18.01 -41.13 -14.32
N SER A 214 -18.63 -41.84 -13.39
CA SER A 214 -18.08 -42.19 -12.08
C SER A 214 -17.04 -43.29 -12.20
N LEU A 215 -15.84 -43.09 -11.67
CA LEU A 215 -14.79 -44.09 -11.63
C LEU A 215 -15.22 -45.31 -10.80
N ASN A 216 -15.95 -45.11 -9.70
CA ASN A 216 -16.45 -46.20 -8.87
C ASN A 216 -17.58 -47.02 -9.50
N LYS A 217 -18.33 -46.43 -10.45
CA LYS A 217 -19.55 -47.04 -11.01
C LYS A 217 -19.48 -47.29 -12.53
N HIS A 218 -18.36 -46.97 -13.18
CA HIS A 218 -18.23 -47.14 -14.62
C HIS A 218 -18.46 -48.60 -15.03
N ARG A 219 -19.05 -48.79 -16.21
CA ARG A 219 -19.29 -50.10 -16.81
C ARG A 219 -18.74 -50.09 -18.22
N THR A 220 -18.18 -51.22 -18.63
CA THR A 220 -17.79 -51.46 -20.02
C THR A 220 -18.91 -52.24 -20.73
N SER A 221 -19.12 -51.95 -22.02
CA SER A 221 -20.11 -52.63 -22.86
C SER A 221 -19.49 -52.99 -24.22
N GLY A 222 -20.13 -53.88 -24.99
CA GLY A 222 -19.61 -54.30 -26.30
C GLY A 222 -18.43 -55.27 -26.24
N VAL A 223 -18.25 -55.98 -25.11
CA VAL A 223 -17.20 -56.98 -24.92
C VAL A 223 -17.69 -58.38 -25.27
N THR A 224 -16.80 -59.21 -25.83
CA THR A 224 -17.04 -60.66 -25.91
C THR A 224 -16.77 -61.28 -24.55
N GLY A 225 -17.79 -61.87 -23.94
CA GLY A 225 -17.67 -62.50 -22.61
C GLY A 225 -16.74 -63.72 -22.63
N GLY A 226 -15.87 -63.82 -21.63
CA GLY A 226 -15.05 -65.00 -21.34
C GLY A 226 -15.19 -65.44 -19.87
N ASN A 227 -14.58 -66.56 -19.51
CA ASN A 227 -14.69 -67.14 -18.15
C ASN A 227 -13.69 -66.57 -17.12
N GLN A 228 -12.93 -65.54 -17.48
CA GLN A 228 -11.89 -64.95 -16.64
C GLN A 228 -12.27 -63.54 -16.18
N ILE A 229 -11.75 -63.13 -15.03
CA ILE A 229 -11.83 -61.75 -14.55
C ILE A 229 -10.71 -60.96 -15.26
N SER A 230 -11.05 -59.78 -15.77
CA SER A 230 -10.05 -58.86 -16.33
C SER A 230 -8.95 -58.58 -15.31
N GLY A 231 -7.71 -58.46 -15.78
CA GLY A 231 -6.58 -58.07 -14.93
C GLY A 231 -6.75 -56.67 -14.34
N VAL A 232 -5.77 -56.26 -13.53
CA VAL A 232 -5.69 -54.86 -13.09
C VAL A 232 -5.61 -53.94 -14.31
N PRO A 233 -6.23 -52.74 -14.27
CA PRO A 233 -6.06 -51.74 -15.30
C PRO A 233 -4.57 -51.52 -15.57
N VAL A 234 -4.15 -51.66 -16.82
CA VAL A 234 -2.80 -51.35 -17.29
C VAL A 234 -2.81 -49.97 -17.93
N ILE A 235 -1.79 -49.16 -17.63
CA ILE A 235 -1.59 -47.81 -18.18
C ILE A 235 -1.08 -47.92 -19.62
#